data_AF-A0A4Q5LB21-F1
#
_entry.id   AF-A0A4Q5LB21-F1
#
_cell.length_a   1.000
_cell.length_b   1.000
_cell.length_c   1.000
_cell.angle_alpha   90.00
_cell.angle_beta   90.00
_cell.angle_gamma   90.00
#
_symmetry.space_group_name_H-M   'P 1'
#
loop_
_entity.id
_entity.type
_entity.pdbx_description
1 polymer ?
#
loop_
_entity_poly.entity_id
_entity_poly.type
_entity_poly.pdbx_seq_one_letter_code
_entity_poly.pdbx_strand_id
1 'polypeptide(L)' 'MGLEIKIPAVGESITEVTIAKWLKKDGEAVKRDEVIAELESD' A
#
# COMPACT_ATOMS: atom_id res chain seq x y z
N MET A 1 -15.74 -8.28 -5.86
CA MET A 1 -15.62 -7.28 -4.78
C MET A 1 -14.14 -7.03 -4.59
N GLY A 2 -13.63 -5.90 -5.07
CA GLY A 2 -12.24 -5.49 -4.85
C GLY A 2 -12.11 -4.86 -3.47
N LEU A 3 -11.02 -5.16 -2.76
CA LEU A 3 -10.70 -4.48 -1.51
C LEU A 3 -10.04 -3.14 -1.86
N GLU A 4 -10.69 -2.02 -1.55
CA GLU A 4 -10.08 -0.70 -1.69
C GLU A 4 -9.02 -0.52 -0.59
N ILE A 5 -7.76 -0.66 -0.97
CA ILE A 5 -6.62 -0.40 -0.08
C ILE A 5 -6.41 1.11 -0.05
N LYS A 6 -6.95 1.76 0.99
CA LYS A 6 -6.65 3.17 1.27
C LYS A 6 -5.31 3.25 1.98
N ILE A 7 -4.34 3.87 1.31
CA ILE A 7 -3.04 4.16 1.90
C ILE A 7 -3.27 5.22 3.00
N PRO A 8 -2.98 4.92 4.28
CA PRO A 8 -3.04 5.92 5.33
C PRO A 8 -1.90 6.93 5.13
N ALA A 9 -2.10 8.19 5.51
CA ALA A 9 -1.05 9.20 5.48
C ALA A 9 0.17 8.67 6.26
N VAL A 10 1.31 8.47 5.58
CA VAL A 10 2.49 7.75 6.11
C VAL A 10 3.25 8.59 7.16
N GLY A 11 2.79 9.79 7.47
CA GLY A 11 3.30 10.64 8.53
C GLY A 11 2.54 11.97 8.48
N GLU A 12 2.56 12.74 9.57
CA GLU A 12 1.81 14.00 9.70
C GLU A 12 2.13 15.06 8.62
N SER A 13 3.13 14.81 7.75
CA SER A 13 3.55 15.72 6.66
C SER A 13 3.60 15.06 5.27
N ILE A 14 3.17 13.80 5.12
CA ILE A 14 3.25 13.07 3.84
C ILE A 14 1.85 13.06 3.21
N THR A 15 1.63 13.97 2.26
CA THR A 15 0.34 14.13 1.54
C THR A 15 0.20 13.22 0.33
N GLU A 16 1.30 12.85 -0.31
CA GLU A 16 1.31 11.96 -1.48
C GLU A 16 2.46 10.97 -1.34
N VAL A 17 2.17 9.69 -1.59
CA VAL A 17 3.19 8.64 -1.65
C VAL A 17 3.05 7.91 -2.98
N THR A 18 4.19 7.61 -3.60
CA THR A 18 4.23 6.84 -4.83
C THR A 18 4.41 5.37 -4.49
N ILE A 19 3.62 4.50 -5.11
CA ILE A 19 3.82 3.06 -4.97
C ILE A 19 5.08 2.69 -5.75
N ALA A 20 6.19 2.45 -5.06
CA ALA A 20 7.45 2.04 -5.67
C ALA A 20 7.30 0.65 -6.31
N LYS A 21 6.71 -0.30 -5.58
CA LYS A 21 6.50 -1.66 -6.09
C LYS A 21 5.36 -2.39 -5.40
N TRP A 22 4.54 -3.06 -6.21
CA TRP A 22 3.57 -4.03 -5.71
C TRP A 22 4.26 -5.35 -5.41
N LEU A 23 4.20 -5.79 -4.15
CA LEU A 23 4.65 -7.12 -3.72
C LEU A 23 3.53 -8.14 -3.89
N LYS A 24 2.28 -7.71 -3.72
CA LYS A 24 1.08 -8.49 -3.99
C LYS A 24 0.62 -8.34 -5.43
N LYS A 25 0.19 -9.45 -6.01
CA LYS A 25 -0.52 -9.48 -7.29
C LYS A 25 -2.01 -9.22 -7.12
N ASP A 26 -2.64 -8.79 -8.20
CA ASP A 26 -4.10 -8.75 -8.30
C ASP A 26 -4.71 -10.14 -8.06
N GLY A 27 -5.71 -10.20 -7.17
CA GLY A 27 -6.42 -11.43 -6.83
C GLY A 27 -5.77 -12.32 -5.76
N GLU A 28 -4.59 -11.95 -5.24
CA GLU A 28 -3.94 -12.69 -4.15
C GLU A 28 -4.56 -12.42 -2.78
N ALA A 29 -4.62 -13.45 -1.92
CA ALA A 29 -5.18 -13.34 -0.58
C ALA A 29 -4.20 -12.61 0.35
N VAL A 30 -4.56 -11.43 0.85
CA VAL A 30 -3.74 -10.65 1.79
C VAL A 30 -4.04 -11.10 3.22
N LYS A 31 -3.01 -11.41 4.02
CA LYS A 31 -3.14 -11.68 5.46
C LYS A 31 -2.85 -10.42 6.28
N ARG A 32 -3.40 -10.37 7.51
CA ARG A 32 -2.97 -9.40 8.53
C ARG A 32 -1.46 -9.59 8.77
N ASP A 33 -0.74 -8.48 8.95
CA ASP A 33 0.73 -8.42 9.06
C ASP A 33 1.52 -8.72 7.77
N GLU A 34 0.86 -8.85 6.62
CA GLU A 34 1.57 -9.10 5.35
C GLU A 34 1.89 -7.78 4.60
N VAL A 35 3.12 -7.67 4.09
CA VAL A 35 3.54 -6.52 3.26
C VAL A 35 3.02 -6.70 1.84
N ILE A 36 2.16 -5.78 1.40
CA ILE A 36 1.48 -5.86 0.11
C ILE A 36 2.10 -4.97 -0.97
N ALA A 37 2.73 -3.88 -0.58
CA ALA A 37 3.36 -2.92 -1.49
C ALA A 37 4.43 -2.13 -0.73
N GLU A 38 5.48 -1.73 -1.44
CA GLU A 38 6.46 -0.77 -0.98
C GLU A 38 6.03 0.61 -1.47
N LEU A 39 5.95 1.56 -0.53
CA LEU A 39 5.60 2.95 -0.79
C LEU A 39 6.87 3.78 -0.58
N GLU A 40 7.13 4.70 -1.50
CA GLU A 40 8.21 5.67 -1.41
C GLU A 40 7.63 7.09 -1.33
N SER A 41 8.16 7.89 -0.41
CA SER A 41 7.79 9.28 -0.18
C SER A 41 9.02 10.17 -0.38
N ASP A 42 8.84 11.31 -1.03
CA ASP A 42 9.76 12.45 -0.90
C ASP A 42 9.35 13.31 0.29
#